data_AF-A0A1B6FK74-F1
#
_entry.id   AF-A0A1B6FK74-F1
#
_cell.length_a   1.000
_cell.length_b   1.000
_cell.length_c   1.000
_cell.angle_alpha   90.00
_cell.angle_beta   90.00
_cell.angle_gamma   90.00
#
_symmetry.space_group_name_H-M   'P 1'
#
loop_
_entity.id
_entity.type
_entity.pdbx_description
1 polymer ?
#
loop_
_entity_poly.entity_id
_entity_poly.type
_entity_poly.pdbx_seq_one_letter_code
_entity_poly.pdbx_strand_id
1 'polypeptide(L)'
;PSVARGDKVHVRLQEDKTVTYEGIIHEVQKNGLVLGFHRKFKEEYTKLTDSGVKPKVDVRFTVNRFPILNMHRALSLVTTQNGFSILFPKQSESDPAPNTSDLKPWVNPLIKQNPEQQLAVKQIVNKTSGHAPYLVFGPPGTGKTVTIVEAIVQVWLTTENRRAKQLVCAPSNAACNLIT
;
A
#
# COMPACT_ATOMS: atom_id res chain seq x y z
N PRO A 1 -6.35 14.54 -11.48
CA PRO A 1 -6.08 13.12 -11.17
C PRO A 1 -4.58 12.89 -11.03
N SER A 2 -4.11 12.38 -9.88
CA SER A 2 -2.74 11.87 -9.78
C SER A 2 -2.63 10.62 -10.65
N VAL A 3 -1.60 10.55 -11.48
CA VAL A 3 -1.35 9.41 -12.38
C VAL A 3 -0.22 8.57 -11.82
N ALA A 4 -0.38 7.24 -11.87
CA ALA A 4 0.61 6.29 -11.41
C ALA A 4 0.96 5.29 -12.52
N ARG A 5 2.11 4.63 -12.36
CA ARG A 5 2.47 3.48 -13.18
C ARG A 5 1.36 2.41 -13.10
N GLY A 6 0.95 1.90 -14.25
CA GLY A 6 -0.12 0.92 -14.40
C GLY A 6 -1.51 1.51 -14.62
N ASP A 7 -1.69 2.83 -14.45
CA ASP A 7 -2.97 3.46 -14.76
C ASP A 7 -3.25 3.43 -16.27
N LYS A 8 -4.54 3.32 -16.59
CA LYS A 8 -5.03 3.32 -17.97
C LYS A 8 -5.30 4.74 -18.45
N VAL A 9 -4.92 4.99 -19.70
CA VAL A 9 -5.21 6.23 -20.42
C VAL A 9 -5.89 5.90 -21.73
N HIS A 10 -6.86 6.70 -22.12
CA HIS A 10 -7.53 6.56 -23.41
C HIS A 10 -7.06 7.68 -24.32
N VAL A 11 -6.61 7.31 -25.52
CA VAL A 11 -6.08 8.24 -26.51
C VAL A 11 -6.86 8.09 -27.81
N ARG A 12 -7.18 9.23 -28.42
CA ARG A 12 -7.88 9.31 -29.70
C ARG A 12 -7.15 10.29 -30.60
N LEU A 13 -6.96 9.93 -31.87
CA LEU A 13 -6.40 10.82 -32.88
C LEU A 13 -7.44 11.89 -33.23
N GLN A 14 -7.04 13.13 -33.45
CA GLN A 14 -8.00 14.19 -33.81
C GLN A 14 -8.53 14.00 -35.24
N GLU A 15 -7.72 13.37 -36.07
CA GLU A 15 -7.98 13.00 -37.46
C GLU A 15 -8.94 11.81 -37.58
N ASP A 16 -8.94 10.90 -36.60
CA ASP A 16 -9.87 9.78 -36.50
C ASP A 16 -10.61 9.77 -35.16
N LYS A 17 -11.84 10.30 -35.19
CA LYS A 17 -12.70 10.38 -34.01
C LYS A 17 -13.42 9.07 -33.69
N THR A 18 -13.30 8.04 -34.53
CA THR A 18 -14.08 6.79 -34.41
C THR A 18 -13.41 5.78 -33.48
N VAL A 19 -12.09 5.75 -33.43
CA VAL A 19 -11.32 4.77 -32.64
C VAL A 19 -10.75 5.42 -31.38
N THR A 20 -10.97 4.77 -30.24
CA THR A 20 -10.28 5.12 -28.99
C THR A 20 -9.32 3.99 -28.62
N TYR A 21 -8.05 4.33 -28.41
CA TYR A 21 -7.01 3.39 -28.04
C TYR A 21 -6.79 3.43 -26.53
N GLU A 22 -6.76 2.25 -25.90
CA GLU A 22 -6.33 2.11 -24.52
C GLU A 22 -4.80 2.03 -24.47
N GLY A 23 -4.19 2.83 -23.61
CA GLY A 23 -2.77 2.79 -23.27
C GLY A 23 -2.56 2.61 -21.78
N ILE A 24 -1.37 2.14 -21.42
CA ILE A 24 -0.96 1.90 -20.04
C ILE A 24 0.26 2.77 -19.73
N ILE A 25 0.24 3.44 -18.57
CA ILE A 25 1.39 4.21 -18.09
C ILE A 25 2.48 3.23 -17.61
N HIS A 26 3.62 3.18 -18.30
CA HIS A 26 4.79 2.41 -17.86
C HIS A 26 5.67 3.20 -16.91
N GLU A 27 5.81 4.51 -17.13
CA GLU A 27 6.69 5.38 -16.36
C GLU A 27 6.11 6.79 -16.25
N VAL A 28 6.27 7.38 -15.06
CA VAL A 28 5.92 8.78 -14.77
C VAL A 28 7.23 9.54 -14.59
N GLN A 29 7.50 10.49 -15.49
CA GLN A 29 8.70 11.32 -15.49
C GLN A 29 8.37 12.74 -15.02
N LYS A 30 9.40 13.53 -14.71
CA LYS A 30 9.23 14.92 -14.22
C LYS A 30 8.38 15.78 -15.17
N ASN A 31 8.58 15.62 -16.48
CA ASN A 31 7.94 16.43 -17.52
C ASN A 31 7.13 15.60 -18.53
N GLY A 32 6.79 14.35 -18.23
CA GLY A 32 6.13 13.49 -19.22
C GLY A 32 5.71 12.11 -18.71
N LEU A 33 5.06 11.36 -19.59
CA LEU A 33 4.62 9.98 -19.34
C LEU A 33 5.14 9.08 -20.46
N VAL A 34 5.59 7.88 -20.09
CA VAL A 34 5.88 6.82 -21.06
C VAL A 34 4.66 5.90 -21.11
N LEU A 35 4.01 5.86 -22.27
CA LEU A 35 2.76 5.13 -22.50
C LEU A 35 2.99 3.96 -23.44
N GLY A 36 2.45 2.80 -23.07
CA GLY A 36 2.41 1.61 -23.92
C GLY A 36 1.05 1.53 -24.59
N PHE A 37 1.05 1.33 -25.91
CA PHE A 37 -0.17 1.14 -26.71
C PHE A 37 -0.10 -0.12 -27.54
N HIS A 38 -1.28 -0.59 -27.96
CA HIS A 38 -1.38 -1.65 -28.96
C HIS A 38 -0.74 -1.23 -30.29
N ARG A 39 -0.10 -2.16 -31.01
CA ARG A 39 0.62 -1.93 -32.28
C ARG A 39 -0.18 -1.09 -33.29
N LYS A 40 -1.48 -1.35 -33.43
CA LYS A 40 -2.39 -0.61 -34.32
C LYS A 40 -2.34 0.92 -34.13
N PHE A 41 -2.22 1.41 -32.89
CA PHE A 41 -2.10 2.84 -32.64
C PHE A 41 -0.79 3.40 -33.23
N LYS A 42 0.32 2.69 -33.01
CA LYS A 42 1.63 3.09 -33.52
C LYS A 42 1.62 3.14 -35.05
N GLU A 43 1.00 2.18 -35.71
CA GLU A 43 0.88 2.14 -37.17
C GLU A 43 0.10 3.34 -37.69
N GLU A 44 -1.06 3.64 -37.12
CA GLU A 44 -1.89 4.77 -37.58
C GLU A 44 -1.24 6.12 -37.31
N TYR A 45 -0.62 6.27 -36.14
CA TYR A 45 0.15 7.47 -35.80
C TYR A 45 1.32 7.69 -36.76
N THR A 46 2.04 6.62 -37.13
CA THR A 46 3.19 6.69 -38.04
C THR A 46 2.74 7.03 -39.46
N LYS A 47 1.67 6.40 -39.96
CA LYS A 47 1.11 6.74 -41.30
C LYS A 47 0.76 8.22 -41.45
N LEU A 48 0.15 8.81 -40.41
CA LEU A 48 -0.18 10.24 -40.42
C LEU A 48 1.08 11.12 -40.39
N THR A 49 2.10 10.68 -39.64
CA THR A 49 3.39 11.39 -39.58
C THR A 49 4.11 11.34 -40.93
N ASP A 50 4.11 10.18 -41.59
CA ASP A 50 4.73 9.95 -42.89
C ASP A 50 4.02 10.71 -44.03
N SER A 51 2.71 10.98 -43.88
CA SER A 51 1.97 11.84 -44.81
C SER A 51 2.21 13.34 -44.61
N GLY A 52 3.11 13.72 -43.70
CA GLY A 52 3.47 15.11 -43.40
C GLY A 52 2.55 15.79 -42.39
N VAL A 53 1.59 15.07 -41.81
CA VAL A 53 0.69 15.59 -40.77
C VAL A 53 1.29 15.33 -39.40
N LYS A 54 1.40 16.36 -38.56
CA LYS A 54 1.78 16.16 -37.16
C LYS A 54 0.53 15.74 -36.35
N PRO A 55 0.36 14.46 -35.99
CA PRO A 55 -0.92 13.99 -35.46
C PRO A 55 -1.14 14.57 -34.06
N LYS A 56 -2.32 15.15 -33.85
CA LYS A 56 -2.74 15.61 -32.52
C LYS A 56 -3.62 14.56 -31.87
N VAL A 57 -3.54 14.47 -30.54
CA VAL A 57 -4.29 13.47 -29.78
C VAL A 57 -5.10 14.10 -28.66
N ASP A 58 -6.31 13.60 -28.49
CA ASP A 58 -7.12 13.82 -27.31
C ASP A 58 -6.75 12.76 -26.26
N VAL A 59 -6.37 13.19 -25.06
CA VAL A 59 -5.98 12.31 -23.96
C VAL A 59 -7.03 12.37 -22.86
N ARG A 60 -7.56 11.21 -22.46
CA ARG A 60 -8.50 11.06 -21.35
C ARG A 60 -7.95 10.11 -20.30
N PHE A 61 -7.71 10.64 -19.11
CA PHE A 61 -7.40 9.85 -17.93
C PHE A 61 -8.66 9.23 -17.36
N THR A 62 -8.57 7.98 -16.91
CA THR A 62 -9.67 7.27 -16.24
C THR A 62 -9.30 6.95 -14.81
N VAL A 63 -10.31 6.91 -13.94
CA VAL A 63 -10.13 6.47 -12.56
C VAL A 63 -9.83 4.97 -12.56
N ASN A 64 -8.74 4.59 -11.90
CA ASN A 64 -8.42 3.21 -11.67
C ASN A 64 -9.45 2.59 -10.71
N ARG A 65 -10.31 1.69 -11.23
CA ARG A 65 -11.36 1.02 -10.44
C ARG A 65 -10.83 -0.15 -9.61
N PHE A 66 -9.60 -0.61 -9.87
CA PHE A 66 -9.03 -1.79 -9.24
C PHE A 66 -8.97 -1.69 -7.69
N PRO A 67 -8.54 -0.55 -7.08
CA PRO A 67 -8.57 -0.41 -5.62
C PRO A 67 -9.98 -0.55 -5.05
N ILE A 68 -10.98 0.05 -5.70
CA ILE A 68 -12.39 0.00 -5.27
C ILE A 68 -12.92 -1.43 -5.36
N LEU A 69 -12.66 -2.11 -6.48
CA LEU A 69 -13.06 -3.51 -6.66
C LEU A 69 -12.40 -4.42 -5.63
N ASN A 70 -11.14 -4.20 -5.28
CA ASN A 70 -10.46 -4.95 -4.22
C ASN A 70 -11.06 -4.67 -2.83
N MET A 71 -11.44 -3.43 -2.54
CA MET A 71 -12.13 -3.10 -1.28
C MET A 71 -13.49 -3.82 -1.20
N HIS A 72 -14.28 -3.83 -2.28
CA HIS A 72 -15.54 -4.59 -2.32
C HIS A 72 -15.30 -6.10 -2.17
N ARG A 73 -14.29 -6.65 -2.85
CA ARG A 73 -13.90 -8.05 -2.71
C ARG A 73 -13.50 -8.39 -1.28
N ALA A 74 -12.72 -7.51 -0.62
CA ALA A 74 -12.32 -7.70 0.77
C ALA A 74 -13.55 -7.75 1.70
N LEU A 75 -14.54 -6.87 1.51
CA LEU A 75 -15.79 -6.92 2.26
C LEU A 75 -16.55 -8.23 2.03
N SER A 76 -16.64 -8.71 0.79
CA SER A 76 -17.24 -10.02 0.50
C SER A 76 -16.52 -11.16 1.22
N LEU A 77 -15.17 -11.15 1.21
CA LEU A 77 -14.35 -12.17 1.88
C LEU A 77 -14.58 -12.17 3.39
N VAL A 78 -14.57 -11.00 4.04
CA VAL A 78 -14.84 -10.86 5.47
C VAL A 78 -16.18 -11.49 5.85
N THR A 79 -17.23 -11.25 5.05
CA THR A 79 -18.55 -11.84 5.29
C THR A 79 -18.52 -13.36 5.14
N THR A 80 -17.89 -13.89 4.09
CA THR A 80 -17.85 -15.34 3.83
C THR A 80 -16.97 -16.12 4.82
N GLN A 81 -15.95 -15.48 5.40
CA GLN A 81 -14.98 -16.11 6.29
C GLN A 81 -15.24 -15.83 7.78
N ASN A 82 -16.40 -15.23 8.11
CA ASN A 82 -16.75 -14.81 9.47
C ASN A 82 -15.68 -13.91 10.14
N GLY A 83 -15.03 -13.05 9.33
CA GLY A 83 -13.90 -12.21 9.76
C GLY A 83 -14.29 -10.94 10.53
N PHE A 84 -15.58 -10.76 10.86
CA PHE A 84 -16.07 -9.56 11.56
C PHE A 84 -15.48 -9.39 12.96
N SER A 85 -15.07 -10.48 13.62
CA SER A 85 -14.39 -10.41 14.92
C SER A 85 -13.06 -9.67 14.88
N ILE A 86 -12.39 -9.63 13.72
CA ILE A 86 -11.14 -8.89 13.53
C ILE A 86 -11.42 -7.40 13.35
N LEU A 87 -12.50 -7.06 12.61
CA LEU A 87 -12.87 -5.67 12.34
C LEU A 87 -13.55 -5.00 13.54
N PHE A 88 -14.36 -5.75 14.26
CA PHE A 88 -15.15 -5.32 15.40
C PHE A 88 -14.94 -6.30 16.57
N PRO A 89 -13.73 -6.29 17.17
CA PRO A 89 -13.42 -7.16 18.29
C PRO A 89 -14.38 -6.87 19.44
N LYS A 90 -14.91 -7.93 20.04
CA LYS A 90 -15.67 -7.87 21.29
C LYS A 90 -14.72 -8.21 22.42
N GLN A 91 -14.88 -7.54 23.55
CA GLN A 91 -14.14 -7.87 24.75
C GLN A 91 -14.50 -9.30 25.17
N SER A 92 -13.52 -10.18 25.29
CA SER A 92 -13.71 -11.54 25.78
C SER A 92 -12.99 -11.70 27.11
N GLU A 93 -13.63 -12.31 28.09
CA GLU A 93 -12.99 -12.61 29.38
C GLU A 93 -11.91 -13.70 29.27
N SER A 94 -11.83 -14.36 28.12
CA SER A 94 -10.93 -15.48 27.81
C SER A 94 -9.65 -15.09 27.08
N ASP A 95 -9.31 -13.80 27.00
CA ASP A 95 -8.07 -13.40 26.34
C ASP A 95 -6.86 -14.02 27.05
N PRO A 96 -5.94 -14.65 26.31
CA PRO A 96 -4.80 -15.32 26.91
C PRO A 96 -3.98 -14.34 27.74
N ALA A 97 -3.47 -14.81 28.88
CA ALA A 97 -2.58 -14.02 29.72
C ALA A 97 -1.44 -13.44 28.86
N PRO A 98 -1.08 -12.16 29.06
CA PRO A 98 -0.03 -11.53 28.27
C PRO A 98 1.26 -12.33 28.37
N ASN A 99 1.89 -12.60 27.23
CA ASN A 99 3.19 -13.29 27.21
C ASN A 99 4.20 -12.39 27.92
N THR A 100 4.89 -12.89 28.95
CA THR A 100 6.03 -12.21 29.55
C THR A 100 7.30 -12.56 28.78
N SER A 101 7.32 -12.29 27.48
CA SER A 101 8.53 -12.44 26.69
C SER A 101 9.45 -11.25 26.96
N ASP A 102 10.69 -11.54 27.35
CA ASP A 102 11.71 -10.50 27.44
C ASP A 102 12.04 -10.00 26.03
N LEU A 103 11.90 -8.68 25.85
CA LEU A 103 12.33 -8.02 24.63
C LEU A 103 13.82 -8.24 24.41
N LYS A 104 14.22 -8.32 23.14
CA LYS A 104 15.64 -8.24 22.79
C LYS A 104 16.12 -6.80 22.98
N PRO A 105 17.44 -6.56 23.07
CA PRO A 105 17.98 -5.21 23.12
C PRO A 105 17.38 -4.34 22.01
N TRP A 106 17.01 -3.11 22.36
CA TRP A 106 16.44 -2.15 21.43
C TRP A 106 17.38 -1.93 20.24
N VAL A 107 16.85 -2.09 19.02
CA VAL A 107 17.64 -1.87 17.81
C VAL A 107 17.78 -0.38 17.53
N ASN A 108 16.69 0.38 17.73
CA ASN A 108 16.72 1.83 17.61
C ASN A 108 17.07 2.54 18.94
N PRO A 109 18.19 3.30 19.01
CA PRO A 109 18.60 4.03 20.21
C PRO A 109 17.63 5.13 20.65
N LEU A 110 16.80 5.66 19.75
CA LEU A 110 15.78 6.67 20.08
C LEU A 110 14.65 6.07 20.91
N ILE A 111 14.24 4.83 20.59
CA ILE A 111 13.23 4.10 21.36
C ILE A 111 13.75 3.82 22.77
N LYS A 112 15.04 3.50 22.92
CA LYS A 112 15.68 3.26 24.23
C LYS A 112 15.55 4.45 25.20
N GLN A 113 15.33 5.65 24.69
CA GLN A 113 15.22 6.88 25.49
C GLN A 113 13.77 7.35 25.70
N ASN A 114 12.78 6.68 25.09
CA ASN A 114 11.38 7.10 25.13
C ASN A 114 10.48 6.01 25.77
N PRO A 115 10.04 6.17 27.03
CA PRO A 115 9.29 5.15 27.75
C PRO A 115 7.90 4.86 27.14
N GLU A 116 7.24 5.85 26.54
CA GLU A 116 5.94 5.67 25.88
C GLU A 116 6.04 4.77 24.64
N GLN A 117 7.08 4.98 23.82
CA GLN A 117 7.37 4.16 22.66
C GLN A 117 7.79 2.74 23.08
N GLN A 118 8.57 2.60 24.16
CA GLN A 118 8.92 1.28 24.71
C GLN A 118 7.70 0.52 25.17
N LEU A 119 6.78 1.18 25.89
CA LEU A 119 5.55 0.57 26.35
C LEU A 119 4.71 0.07 25.18
N ALA A 120 4.56 0.89 24.12
CA ALA A 120 3.83 0.49 22.92
C ALA A 120 4.44 -0.76 22.27
N VAL A 121 5.78 -0.80 22.09
CA VAL A 121 6.46 -1.99 21.54
C VAL A 121 6.27 -3.21 22.45
N LYS A 122 6.42 -3.04 23.77
CA LYS A 122 6.25 -4.12 24.73
C LYS A 122 4.85 -4.72 24.69
N GLN A 123 3.82 -3.89 24.64
CA GLN A 123 2.42 -4.35 24.55
C GLN A 123 2.18 -5.16 23.27
N ILE A 124 2.65 -4.66 22.12
CA ILE A 124 2.52 -5.35 20.83
C ILE A 124 3.21 -6.73 20.86
N VAL A 125 4.46 -6.79 21.31
CA VAL A 125 5.25 -8.03 21.33
C VAL A 125 4.66 -9.05 22.31
N ASN A 126 4.16 -8.58 23.45
CA ASN A 126 3.59 -9.43 24.50
C ASN A 126 2.13 -9.84 24.25
N LYS A 127 1.51 -9.34 23.16
CA LYS A 127 0.13 -9.67 22.78
C LYS A 127 -0.89 -9.37 23.89
N THR A 128 -0.68 -8.29 24.65
CA THR A 128 -1.54 -7.88 25.78
C THR A 128 -3.00 -7.61 25.42
N SER A 129 -3.31 -7.31 24.16
CA SER A 129 -4.68 -7.12 23.65
C SER A 129 -5.36 -8.41 23.18
N GLY A 130 -4.71 -9.57 23.32
CA GLY A 130 -5.24 -10.85 22.85
C GLY A 130 -5.52 -10.83 21.34
N HIS A 131 -6.79 -10.98 20.98
CA HIS A 131 -7.25 -10.99 19.59
C HIS A 131 -7.56 -9.59 19.02
N ALA A 132 -7.60 -8.55 19.85
CA ALA A 132 -7.89 -7.19 19.40
C ALA A 132 -6.64 -6.54 18.74
N PRO A 133 -6.83 -5.71 17.69
CA PRO A 133 -5.73 -5.00 17.05
C PRO A 133 -5.20 -3.87 17.94
N TYR A 134 -3.91 -3.55 17.80
CA TYR A 134 -3.30 -2.39 18.45
C TYR A 134 -3.50 -1.12 17.64
N LEU A 135 -3.87 -0.04 18.33
CA LEU A 135 -3.89 1.30 17.76
C LEU A 135 -2.75 2.13 18.37
N VAL A 136 -1.67 2.34 17.60
CA VAL A 136 -0.59 3.24 18.02
C VAL A 136 -0.92 4.66 17.58
N PHE A 137 -1.27 5.50 18.55
CA PHE A 137 -1.64 6.89 18.33
C PHE A 137 -0.54 7.86 18.76
N GLY A 138 -0.45 9.01 18.09
CA GLY A 138 0.43 10.10 18.47
C GLY A 138 0.40 11.26 17.47
N PRO A 139 0.63 12.52 17.90
CA PRO A 139 0.75 13.69 17.03
C PRO A 139 1.77 13.52 15.87
N PRO A 140 1.76 14.41 14.87
CA PRO A 140 2.83 14.44 13.86
C PRO A 140 4.21 14.57 14.51
N GLY A 141 5.20 13.84 14.01
CA GLY A 141 6.58 13.90 14.51
C GLY A 141 6.90 13.04 15.74
N THR A 142 5.93 12.37 16.38
CA THR A 142 6.18 11.55 17.60
C THR A 142 6.79 10.17 17.34
N GLY A 143 7.39 9.94 16.17
CA GLY A 143 8.12 8.71 15.89
C GLY A 143 7.27 7.45 15.72
N LYS A 144 5.95 7.54 15.49
CA LYS A 144 5.05 6.38 15.27
C LYS A 144 5.65 5.32 14.32
N THR A 145 6.17 5.75 13.17
CA THR A 145 6.79 4.85 12.18
C THR A 145 7.98 4.11 12.77
N VAL A 146 8.85 4.81 13.50
CA VAL A 146 10.01 4.21 14.18
C VAL A 146 9.57 3.22 15.26
N THR A 147 8.51 3.54 16.00
CA THR A 147 7.92 2.64 17.00
C THR A 147 7.36 1.37 16.35
N ILE A 148 6.65 1.48 15.23
CA ILE A 148 6.12 0.31 14.49
C ILE A 148 7.25 -0.53 13.90
N VAL A 149 8.29 0.10 13.32
CA VAL A 149 9.47 -0.61 12.79
C VAL A 149 10.17 -1.40 13.90
N GLU A 150 10.40 -0.78 15.07
CA GLU A 150 10.97 -1.49 16.22
C GLU A 150 10.09 -2.66 16.66
N ALA A 151 8.76 -2.49 16.69
CA ALA A 151 7.85 -3.59 17.03
C ALA A 151 7.92 -4.76 16.03
N ILE A 152 7.96 -4.49 14.72
CA ILE A 152 8.12 -5.50 13.67
C ILE A 152 9.41 -6.29 13.86
N VAL A 153 10.51 -5.58 14.16
CA VAL A 153 11.82 -6.20 14.41
C VAL A 153 11.80 -7.04 15.68
N GLN A 154 11.24 -6.53 16.77
CA GLN A 154 11.14 -7.25 18.05
C GLN A 154 10.29 -8.52 17.91
N VAL A 155 9.13 -8.47 17.23
CA VAL A 155 8.31 -9.66 16.94
C VAL A 155 9.11 -10.72 16.19
N TRP A 156 9.91 -10.32 15.20
CA TRP A 156 10.77 -11.25 14.46
C TRP A 156 11.87 -11.86 15.34
N LEU A 157 12.49 -11.04 16.20
CA LEU A 157 13.58 -11.46 17.08
C LEU A 157 13.14 -12.33 18.26
N THR A 158 11.91 -12.15 18.76
CA THR A 158 11.36 -12.90 19.90
C THR A 158 10.60 -14.15 19.48
N THR A 159 10.17 -14.26 18.22
CA THR A 159 9.53 -15.49 17.71
C THR A 159 10.55 -16.62 17.55
N GLU A 160 10.20 -17.80 18.04
CA GLU A 160 11.04 -19.00 17.94
C GLU A 160 11.54 -19.25 16.51
N ASN A 161 12.84 -19.53 16.39
CA ASN A 161 13.52 -19.78 15.12
C ASN A 161 13.33 -18.67 14.07
N ARG A 162 12.93 -17.45 14.48
CA ARG A 162 12.71 -16.29 13.60
C ARG A 162 11.75 -16.58 12.44
N ARG A 163 10.75 -17.43 12.67
CA ARG A 163 9.79 -17.90 11.64
C ARG A 163 8.60 -16.97 11.42
N ALA A 164 8.56 -15.81 12.07
CA ALA A 164 7.47 -14.86 11.92
C ALA A 164 7.36 -14.37 10.45
N LYS A 165 6.23 -14.67 9.80
CA LYS A 165 5.87 -14.08 8.50
C LYS A 165 5.01 -12.85 8.75
N GLN A 166 5.53 -11.68 8.41
CA GLN A 166 4.89 -10.40 8.70
C GLN A 166 4.51 -9.72 7.38
N LEU A 167 3.24 -9.34 7.24
CA LEU A 167 2.76 -8.50 6.14
C LEU A 167 2.68 -7.06 6.62
N VAL A 168 3.45 -6.18 5.99
CA VAL A 168 3.52 -4.75 6.34
C VAL A 168 2.98 -3.95 5.17
N CYS A 169 1.97 -3.12 5.45
CA CYS A 169 1.25 -2.37 4.44
C CYS A 169 1.20 -0.88 4.83
N ALA A 170 1.28 -0.02 3.82
CA ALA A 170 1.00 1.40 3.94
C ALA A 170 0.20 1.88 2.71
N PRO A 171 -0.57 2.99 2.81
CA PRO A 171 -1.45 3.43 1.72
C PRO A 171 -0.70 4.00 0.51
N SER A 172 0.59 4.31 0.62
CA SER A 172 1.39 4.84 -0.48
C SER A 172 2.73 4.12 -0.60
N ASN A 173 3.26 4.03 -1.83
CA ASN A 173 4.56 3.42 -2.10
C ASN A 173 5.69 4.13 -1.32
N ALA A 174 5.63 5.46 -1.21
CA ALA A 174 6.60 6.22 -0.44
C ALA A 174 6.58 5.85 1.05
N ALA A 175 5.40 5.61 1.63
CA ALA A 175 5.29 5.17 3.01
C ALA A 175 5.75 3.71 3.19
N CYS A 176 5.52 2.83 2.22
CA CYS A 176 6.07 1.48 2.24
C CYS A 176 7.61 1.52 2.25
N ASN A 177 8.22 2.30 1.36
CA ASN A 177 9.68 2.47 1.29
C ASN A 177 10.28 3.07 2.56
N LEU A 178 9.50 3.81 3.36
CA LEU A 178 9.98 4.34 4.64
C LEU A 178 10.05 3.24 5.73
N ILE A 179 9.24 2.19 5.59
CA ILE A 179 9.13 1.10 6.57
C ILE A 179 10.08 -0.06 6.22
N THR A 180 10.35 -0.30 4.93
CA THR A 180 11.19 -1.39 4.40
C THR A 180 12.59 -0.93 4.02
#